data_AF-A0A845LPB5-F1
#
_entry.id   AF-A0A845LPB5-F1
#
_cell.length_a   1.000
_cell.length_b   1.000
_cell.length_c   1.000
_cell.angle_alpha   90.00
_cell.angle_beta   90.00
_cell.angle_gamma   90.00
#
_symmetry.space_group_name_H-M   'P 1'
#
loop_
_entity.id
_entity.type
_entity.pdbx_description
1 polymer ?
#
loop_
_entity_poly.entity_id
_entity_poly.type
_entity_poly.pdbx_seq_one_letter_code
_entity_poly.pdbx_strand_id
1 'polypeptide(L)'
;MFDILGPVMIGPSSSHTAGAARIGKMAHKFAGDDIKSVDFYLHGSFAKTYRGHGTDKALLAGVLGFGESDDRLREAFEIAAQRGVAYSFQEKDLGDLMHPNSVKIVIRRTDDSEVVLIGSSIGGGNINIVHLNGIDLTISGEHPTIIVRHNTSKGIISGMTNILMACNLDVLYMSFHKKKNRDDEGVMVIEVSDVVSDEALRAIRTFPGIVDVYLI
;
A
#
# COMPACT_ATOMS: atom_id res chain seq x y z
N MET A 1 28.42 -3.54 -15.44
CA MET A 1 27.22 -3.82 -16.24
C MET A 1 26.64 -5.11 -15.71
N PHE A 2 25.76 -5.02 -14.71
CA PHE A 2 25.07 -6.17 -14.13
C PHE A 2 23.57 -5.91 -14.32
N ASP A 3 22.96 -6.63 -15.27
CA ASP A 3 21.51 -6.71 -15.38
C ASP A 3 21.01 -7.59 -14.25
N ILE A 4 20.27 -7.00 -13.31
CA ILE A 4 19.52 -7.72 -12.29
C ILE A 4 18.31 -8.31 -13.01
N LEU A 5 18.36 -9.62 -13.30
CA LEU A 5 17.22 -10.37 -13.82
C LEU A 5 16.13 -10.38 -12.75
N GLY A 6 15.15 -9.48 -12.90
CA GLY A 6 13.91 -9.50 -12.13
C GLY A 6 13.11 -10.79 -12.41
N PRO A 7 12.15 -11.13 -11.52
CA PRO A 7 11.36 -12.36 -11.65
C PRO A 7 10.57 -12.40 -12.97
N VAL A 8 10.35 -13.61 -13.48
CA VAL A 8 9.59 -13.86 -14.72
C VAL A 8 8.15 -13.35 -14.53
N MET A 9 7.82 -12.23 -15.17
CA MET A 9 6.51 -11.59 -15.05
C MET A 9 5.49 -12.19 -16.01
N ILE A 10 4.28 -12.44 -15.53
CA ILE A 10 3.11 -12.80 -16.34
C ILE A 10 2.37 -11.50 -16.68
N GLY A 11 2.80 -10.83 -17.75
CA GLY A 11 2.14 -9.63 -18.27
C GLY A 11 3.01 -8.86 -19.27
N PRO A 12 2.40 -8.15 -20.25
CA PRO A 12 3.14 -7.47 -21.31
C PRO A 12 3.91 -6.22 -20.82
N SER A 13 3.62 -5.73 -19.59
CA SER A 13 4.21 -4.50 -19.05
C SER A 13 4.43 -4.58 -17.53
N SER A 14 5.68 -4.43 -17.09
CA SER A 14 6.06 -4.46 -15.67
C SER A 14 5.46 -3.32 -14.85
N SER A 15 5.28 -2.13 -15.43
CA SER A 15 4.66 -0.99 -14.72
C SER A 15 3.15 -1.10 -14.65
N HIS A 16 2.50 -1.45 -15.77
CA HIS A 16 1.04 -1.49 -15.87
C HIS A 16 0.41 -2.74 -15.26
N THR A 17 1.16 -3.83 -15.12
CA THR A 17 0.68 -5.07 -14.52
C THR A 17 1.32 -5.29 -13.15
N ALA A 18 2.64 -5.46 -13.06
CA ALA A 18 3.27 -5.80 -11.78
C ALA A 18 3.21 -4.65 -10.77
N GLY A 19 3.54 -3.43 -11.18
CA GLY A 19 3.41 -2.24 -10.33
C GLY A 19 1.97 -2.01 -9.88
N ALA A 20 1.01 -2.15 -10.80
CA ALA A 20 -0.42 -2.05 -10.50
C ALA A 20 -0.88 -3.09 -9.46
N ALA A 21 -0.50 -4.36 -9.62
CA ALA A 21 -0.81 -5.41 -8.67
C ALA A 21 -0.18 -5.17 -7.29
N ARG A 22 1.08 -4.71 -7.23
CA ARG A 22 1.74 -4.35 -5.97
C ARG A 22 1.03 -3.20 -5.26
N ILE A 23 0.58 -2.16 -5.98
CA ILE A 23 -0.20 -1.06 -5.39
C ILE A 23 -1.51 -1.59 -4.81
N GLY A 24 -2.24 -2.42 -5.57
CA GLY A 24 -3.48 -3.04 -5.10
C GLY A 24 -3.26 -3.91 -3.85
N LYS A 25 -2.20 -4.72 -3.85
CA LYS A 25 -1.83 -5.59 -2.72
C LYS A 25 -1.46 -4.78 -1.47
N MET A 26 -0.84 -3.62 -1.67
CA MET A 26 -0.58 -2.70 -0.58
C MET A 26 -1.88 -2.17 0.03
N ALA A 27 -2.83 -1.78 -0.81
CA ALA A 27 -4.16 -1.37 -0.34
C ALA A 27 -4.88 -2.51 0.39
N HIS A 28 -4.74 -3.76 -0.06
CA HIS A 28 -5.25 -4.94 0.64
C HIS A 28 -4.61 -5.12 2.03
N LYS A 29 -3.29 -4.93 2.20
CA LYS A 29 -2.64 -5.03 3.52
C LYS A 29 -3.25 -4.07 4.55
N PHE A 30 -3.68 -2.89 4.10
CA PHE A 30 -4.40 -1.95 4.95
C PHE A 30 -5.87 -2.31 5.10
N ALA A 31 -6.54 -2.81 4.06
CA ALA A 31 -7.97 -3.10 4.06
C ALA A 31 -8.33 -4.42 4.76
N GLY A 32 -7.50 -5.45 4.70
CA GLY A 32 -7.88 -6.80 5.12
C GLY A 32 -8.83 -7.49 4.14
N ASP A 33 -9.50 -8.55 4.60
CA ASP A 33 -10.36 -9.41 3.78
C ASP A 33 -11.82 -8.94 3.69
N ASP A 34 -12.24 -8.00 4.51
CA ASP A 34 -13.63 -7.57 4.67
C ASP A 34 -14.04 -6.47 3.69
N ILE A 35 -13.60 -6.59 2.44
CA ILE A 35 -13.82 -5.60 1.38
C ILE A 35 -15.25 -5.73 0.84
N LYS A 36 -16.01 -4.62 0.87
CA LYS A 36 -17.36 -4.53 0.31
C LYS A 36 -17.34 -3.96 -1.10
N SER A 37 -16.57 -2.89 -1.31
CA SER A 37 -16.40 -2.27 -2.61
C SER A 37 -15.07 -1.56 -2.77
N VAL A 38 -14.65 -1.36 -4.02
CA VAL A 38 -13.43 -0.60 -4.35
C VAL A 38 -13.63 0.32 -5.56
N ASP A 39 -13.27 1.59 -5.41
CA ASP A 39 -13.22 2.56 -6.50
C ASP A 39 -11.77 2.89 -6.86
N PHE A 40 -11.43 2.71 -8.14
CA PHE A 40 -10.13 3.04 -8.71
C PHE A 40 -10.24 4.32 -9.54
N TYR A 41 -9.51 5.36 -9.14
CA TYR A 41 -9.35 6.59 -9.90
C TYR A 41 -7.97 6.62 -10.54
N LEU A 42 -7.93 6.33 -11.83
CA LEU A 42 -6.71 6.18 -12.61
C LEU A 42 -6.25 7.54 -13.13
N HIS A 43 -4.95 7.81 -13.04
CA HIS A 43 -4.34 9.04 -13.52
C HIS A 43 -3.48 8.80 -14.77
N GLY A 44 -3.27 9.86 -15.57
CA GLY A 44 -2.27 9.89 -16.64
C GLY A 44 -2.31 8.69 -17.60
N SER A 45 -1.18 8.00 -17.71
CA SER A 45 -1.01 6.81 -18.56
C SER A 45 -1.85 5.62 -18.08
N PHE A 46 -2.04 5.44 -16.76
CA PHE A 46 -2.97 4.42 -16.23
C PHE A 46 -4.39 4.65 -16.74
N ALA A 47 -4.89 5.89 -16.66
CA ALA A 47 -6.23 6.24 -17.16
C ALA A 47 -6.41 5.88 -18.64
N LYS A 48 -5.41 6.18 -19.47
CA LYS A 48 -5.50 6.05 -20.92
C LYS A 48 -5.39 4.62 -21.44
N THR A 49 -4.70 3.73 -20.71
CA THR A 49 -4.28 2.43 -21.26
C THR A 49 -4.65 1.22 -20.41
N TYR A 50 -5.36 1.40 -19.29
CA TYR A 50 -5.54 0.33 -18.30
C TYR A 50 -6.13 -0.97 -18.87
N ARG A 51 -7.11 -0.89 -19.78
CA ARG A 51 -7.72 -2.09 -20.40
C ARG A 51 -6.75 -2.82 -21.32
N GLY A 52 -5.96 -2.07 -22.09
CA GLY A 52 -5.02 -2.63 -23.07
C GLY A 52 -3.83 -3.34 -22.42
N HIS A 53 -3.42 -2.88 -21.23
CA HIS A 53 -2.32 -3.48 -20.47
C HIS A 53 -2.75 -4.36 -19.29
N GLY A 54 -4.06 -4.55 -19.09
CA GLY A 54 -4.60 -5.34 -17.97
C GLY A 54 -4.36 -4.72 -16.58
N THR A 55 -4.18 -3.40 -16.51
CA THR A 55 -3.98 -2.67 -15.25
C THR A 55 -5.20 -2.73 -14.35
N ASP A 56 -6.41 -2.74 -14.90
CA ASP A 56 -7.65 -2.96 -14.15
C ASP A 56 -7.64 -4.30 -13.41
N LYS A 57 -7.35 -5.38 -14.15
CA LYS A 57 -7.26 -6.72 -13.59
C LYS A 57 -6.18 -6.81 -12.53
N ALA A 58 -5.00 -6.25 -12.78
CA ALA A 58 -3.90 -6.23 -11.84
C ALA A 58 -4.23 -5.48 -10.54
N LEU A 59 -4.82 -4.29 -10.65
CA LEU A 59 -5.24 -3.49 -9.49
C LEU A 59 -6.28 -4.23 -8.65
N LEU A 60 -7.32 -4.75 -9.30
CA LEU A 60 -8.38 -5.47 -8.60
C LEU A 60 -7.85 -6.75 -7.95
N ALA A 61 -7.03 -7.53 -8.67
CA ALA A 61 -6.41 -8.73 -8.13
C ALA A 61 -5.55 -8.41 -6.89
N GLY A 62 -4.76 -7.35 -6.96
CA GLY A 62 -3.99 -6.84 -5.82
C GLY A 62 -4.87 -6.53 -4.63
N VAL A 63 -5.96 -5.77 -4.83
CA VAL A 63 -6.92 -5.44 -3.77
C VAL A 63 -7.60 -6.69 -3.18
N LEU A 64 -7.77 -7.75 -3.97
CA LEU A 64 -8.28 -9.05 -3.51
C LEU A 64 -7.22 -9.93 -2.81
N GLY A 65 -5.99 -9.43 -2.67
CA GLY A 65 -4.88 -10.07 -1.95
C GLY A 65 -3.87 -10.81 -2.82
N PHE A 66 -4.02 -10.80 -4.15
CA PHE A 66 -3.13 -11.53 -5.05
C PHE A 66 -1.85 -10.73 -5.38
N GLY A 67 -0.73 -11.44 -5.54
CA GLY A 67 0.56 -10.85 -5.92
C GLY A 67 0.72 -10.68 -7.43
N GLU A 68 1.69 -9.87 -7.83
CA GLU A 68 2.05 -9.56 -9.22
C GLU A 68 2.45 -10.79 -10.07
N SER A 69 2.88 -11.88 -9.44
CA SER A 69 3.24 -13.15 -10.09
C SER A 69 2.11 -14.19 -10.02
N ASP A 70 0.94 -13.82 -9.52
CA ASP A 70 -0.18 -14.74 -9.34
C ASP A 70 -0.98 -14.90 -10.64
N ASP A 71 -1.18 -16.15 -11.06
CA ASP A 71 -1.94 -16.45 -12.28
C ASP A 71 -3.38 -15.94 -12.24
N ARG A 72 -3.96 -15.81 -11.04
CA ARG A 72 -5.34 -15.36 -10.80
C ARG A 72 -5.55 -13.88 -11.12
N LEU A 73 -4.50 -13.13 -11.44
CA LEU A 73 -4.63 -11.76 -11.96
C LEU A 73 -5.59 -11.72 -13.16
N ARG A 74 -5.56 -12.72 -14.03
CA ARG A 74 -6.42 -12.77 -15.23
C ARG A 74 -7.91 -12.94 -14.91
N GLU A 75 -8.21 -13.52 -13.74
CA GLU A 75 -9.54 -13.91 -13.23
C GLU A 75 -10.10 -12.90 -12.21
N ALA A 76 -9.43 -11.76 -11.99
CA ALA A 76 -9.76 -10.81 -10.93
C ALA A 76 -11.25 -10.41 -10.87
N PHE A 77 -11.87 -10.17 -12.03
CA PHE A 77 -13.29 -9.79 -12.12
C PHE A 77 -14.23 -10.93 -11.70
N GLU A 78 -13.93 -12.17 -12.10
CA GLU A 78 -14.72 -13.35 -11.73
C GLU A 78 -14.60 -13.62 -10.23
N ILE A 79 -13.39 -13.51 -9.70
CA ILE A 79 -13.14 -13.69 -8.25
C ILE A 79 -13.83 -12.58 -7.45
N ALA A 80 -13.79 -11.32 -7.89
CA ALA A 80 -14.52 -10.23 -7.24
C ALA A 80 -16.02 -10.51 -7.21
N ALA A 81 -16.61 -10.96 -8.33
CA ALA A 81 -18.03 -11.32 -8.40
C ALA A 81 -18.37 -12.49 -7.46
N GLN A 82 -17.54 -13.53 -7.42
CA GLN A 82 -17.71 -14.68 -6.50
C GLN A 82 -17.64 -14.26 -5.03
N ARG A 83 -16.78 -13.29 -4.70
CA ARG A 83 -16.63 -12.75 -3.34
C ARG A 83 -17.66 -11.65 -3.02
N GLY A 84 -18.51 -11.26 -3.96
CA GLY A 84 -19.48 -10.17 -3.77
C GLY A 84 -18.85 -8.77 -3.64
N VAL A 85 -17.63 -8.58 -4.13
CA VAL A 85 -16.91 -7.30 -4.08
C VAL A 85 -17.32 -6.44 -5.28
N ALA A 86 -17.99 -5.31 -5.02
CA ALA A 86 -18.30 -4.35 -6.08
C ALA A 86 -17.07 -3.52 -6.44
N TYR A 87 -16.91 -3.13 -7.72
CA TYR A 87 -15.78 -2.31 -8.12
C TYR A 87 -16.10 -1.32 -9.24
N SER A 88 -15.36 -0.20 -9.30
CA SER A 88 -15.44 0.76 -10.40
C SER A 88 -14.06 1.28 -10.81
N PHE A 89 -13.92 1.64 -12.09
CA PHE A 89 -12.72 2.28 -12.65
C PHE A 89 -13.12 3.59 -13.31
N GLN A 90 -12.47 4.68 -12.92
CA GLN A 90 -12.76 6.03 -13.38
C GLN A 90 -11.46 6.74 -13.73
N GLU A 91 -11.47 7.52 -14.81
CA GLU A 91 -10.36 8.40 -15.12
C GLU A 91 -10.42 9.63 -14.23
N LYS A 92 -9.26 10.06 -13.70
CA LYS A 92 -9.18 11.23 -12.83
C LYS A 92 -7.82 11.90 -12.93
N ASP A 93 -7.84 13.22 -13.03
CA ASP A 93 -6.65 14.01 -12.80
C ASP A 93 -6.38 14.11 -11.29
N LEU A 94 -5.21 13.62 -10.85
CA LEU A 94 -4.76 13.65 -9.46
C LEU A 94 -3.79 14.81 -9.19
N GLY A 95 -3.54 15.66 -10.18
CA GLY A 95 -2.67 16.82 -10.13
C GLY A 95 -1.34 16.61 -10.87
N ASP A 96 -0.77 17.71 -11.36
CA ASP A 96 0.39 17.69 -12.26
C ASP A 96 1.68 17.12 -11.65
N LEU A 97 1.78 17.10 -10.33
CA LEU A 97 2.94 16.56 -9.60
C LEU A 97 2.86 15.04 -9.41
N MET A 98 1.73 14.41 -9.76
CA MET A 98 1.58 12.95 -9.68
C MET A 98 2.28 12.26 -10.84
N HIS A 99 2.79 11.06 -10.57
CA HIS A 99 3.40 10.25 -11.59
C HIS A 99 2.33 9.82 -12.62
N PRO A 100 2.64 9.74 -13.93
CA PRO A 100 1.63 9.37 -14.94
C PRO A 100 0.98 8.00 -14.70
N ASN A 101 1.65 7.11 -13.96
CA ASN A 101 1.14 5.79 -13.57
C ASN A 101 0.65 5.79 -12.11
N SER A 102 -0.14 6.79 -11.72
CA SER A 102 -0.76 6.87 -10.40
C SER A 102 -2.21 6.37 -10.40
N VAL A 103 -2.63 5.88 -9.24
CA VAL A 103 -4.01 5.51 -8.96
C VAL A 103 -4.37 5.90 -7.54
N LYS A 104 -5.55 6.49 -7.36
CA LYS A 104 -6.20 6.57 -6.06
C LYS A 104 -7.15 5.38 -5.91
N ILE A 105 -7.00 4.63 -4.83
CA ILE A 105 -7.85 3.50 -4.47
C ILE A 105 -8.67 3.91 -3.24
N VAL A 106 -9.99 3.76 -3.33
CA VAL A 106 -10.91 3.94 -2.20
C VAL A 106 -11.58 2.61 -1.94
N ILE A 107 -11.22 1.96 -0.84
CA ILE A 107 -11.80 0.69 -0.41
C ILE A 107 -12.80 0.99 0.70
N ARG A 108 -14.02 0.49 0.54
CA ARG A 108 -15.02 0.48 1.60
C ARG A 108 -15.17 -0.94 2.12
N ARG A 109 -15.08 -1.08 3.44
CA ARG A 109 -15.21 -2.37 4.13
C ARG A 109 -16.66 -2.70 4.47
N THR A 110 -16.90 -3.93 4.90
CA THR A 110 -18.23 -4.39 5.33
C THR A 110 -18.73 -3.69 6.59
N ASP A 111 -17.82 -3.23 7.46
CA ASP A 111 -18.10 -2.42 8.64
C ASP A 111 -18.28 -0.92 8.33
N ASP A 112 -18.36 -0.56 7.03
CA ASP A 112 -18.49 0.80 6.52
C ASP A 112 -17.28 1.74 6.76
N SER A 113 -16.18 1.23 7.34
CA SER A 113 -14.92 1.95 7.38
C SER A 113 -14.25 2.00 5.99
N GLU A 114 -13.35 2.98 5.82
CA GLU A 114 -12.72 3.25 4.53
C GLU A 114 -11.20 3.25 4.63
N VAL A 115 -10.56 2.73 3.58
CA VAL A 115 -9.13 2.87 3.32
C VAL A 115 -8.96 3.65 2.02
N VAL A 116 -8.25 4.78 2.10
CA VAL A 116 -7.94 5.63 0.95
C VAL A 116 -6.43 5.66 0.76
N LEU A 117 -5.98 5.24 -0.41
CA LEU A 117 -4.56 5.17 -0.75
C LEU A 117 -4.30 5.80 -2.11
N ILE A 118 -3.16 6.48 -2.29
CA ILE A 118 -2.65 6.87 -3.61
C ILE A 118 -1.29 6.21 -3.81
N GLY A 119 -1.17 5.45 -4.89
CA GLY A 119 0.06 4.75 -5.27
C GLY A 119 0.48 5.07 -6.69
N SER A 120 1.77 4.99 -6.94
CA SER A 120 2.39 5.26 -8.23
C SER A 120 3.32 4.13 -8.63
N SER A 121 3.18 3.61 -9.85
CA SER A 121 4.16 2.67 -10.40
C SER A 121 5.28 3.44 -11.11
N ILE A 122 6.48 3.41 -10.56
CA ILE A 122 7.63 4.21 -11.03
C ILE A 122 8.53 3.48 -12.05
N GLY A 123 8.18 2.24 -12.42
CA GLY A 123 8.90 1.45 -13.44
C GLY A 123 9.66 0.26 -12.85
N GLY A 124 9.96 -0.74 -13.69
CA GLY A 124 10.63 -1.97 -13.23
C GLY A 124 9.81 -2.83 -12.26
N GLY A 125 8.51 -2.56 -12.11
CA GLY A 125 7.66 -3.14 -11.07
C GLY A 125 7.75 -2.43 -9.72
N ASN A 126 8.59 -1.40 -9.57
CA ASN A 126 8.69 -0.60 -8.34
C ASN A 126 7.50 0.36 -8.19
N ILE A 127 7.12 0.60 -6.94
CA ILE A 127 5.96 1.40 -6.58
C ILE A 127 6.33 2.40 -5.49
N ASN A 128 5.53 3.46 -5.36
CA ASN A 128 5.53 4.35 -4.21
C ASN A 128 4.09 4.59 -3.77
N ILE A 129 3.80 4.38 -2.50
CA ILE A 129 2.57 4.89 -1.88
C ILE A 129 2.85 6.29 -1.38
N VAL A 130 2.09 7.27 -1.87
CA VAL A 130 2.31 8.70 -1.60
C VAL A 130 1.27 9.30 -0.65
N HIS A 131 0.20 8.56 -0.40
CA HIS A 131 -0.90 9.01 0.46
C HIS A 131 -1.63 7.83 1.08
N LEU A 132 -1.96 7.94 2.36
CA LEU A 132 -2.75 6.96 3.10
C LEU A 132 -3.69 7.67 4.09
N ASN A 133 -4.99 7.44 3.99
CA ASN A 133 -6.02 7.90 4.93
C ASN A 133 -5.92 9.39 5.33
N GLY A 134 -5.64 10.27 4.35
CA GLY A 134 -5.54 11.72 4.58
C GLY A 134 -4.13 12.20 4.97
N ILE A 135 -3.14 11.30 4.99
CA ILE A 135 -1.76 11.60 5.36
C ILE A 135 -0.87 11.42 4.13
N ASP A 136 -0.10 12.46 3.81
CA ASP A 136 0.93 12.44 2.76
C ASP A 136 2.18 11.77 3.35
N LEU A 137 2.70 10.73 2.68
CA LEU A 137 3.84 9.92 3.15
C LEU A 137 4.53 9.26 1.95
N THR A 138 5.64 8.53 2.14
CA THR A 138 6.24 7.72 1.08
C THR A 138 6.55 6.32 1.61
N ILE A 139 6.07 5.28 0.91
CA ILE A 139 6.43 3.88 1.16
C ILE A 139 6.79 3.23 -0.18
N SER A 140 8.00 2.69 -0.29
CA SER A 140 8.47 1.97 -1.49
C SER A 140 8.04 0.50 -1.50
N GLY A 141 7.99 -0.12 -0.32
CA GLY A 141 7.79 -1.56 -0.16
C GLY A 141 8.96 -2.40 -0.70
N GLU A 142 10.17 -1.82 -0.75
CA GLU A 142 11.41 -2.53 -1.10
C GLU A 142 11.99 -3.32 0.09
N HIS A 143 11.84 -2.78 1.30
CA HIS A 143 12.27 -3.39 2.55
C HIS A 143 11.06 -3.68 3.46
N PRO A 144 11.18 -4.62 4.41
CA PRO A 144 10.20 -4.79 5.47
C PRO A 144 9.84 -3.45 6.10
N THR A 145 8.56 -3.08 6.04
CA THR A 145 8.11 -1.76 6.48
C THR A 145 7.04 -1.88 7.55
N ILE A 146 7.31 -1.33 8.73
CA ILE A 146 6.35 -1.21 9.82
C ILE A 146 5.66 0.14 9.70
N ILE A 147 4.32 0.12 9.65
CA ILE A 147 3.50 1.33 9.65
C ILE A 147 2.71 1.37 10.94
N VAL A 148 2.92 2.42 11.71
CA VAL A 148 2.35 2.62 13.03
C VAL A 148 1.39 3.80 12.97
N ARG A 149 0.08 3.52 13.09
CA ARG A 149 -0.94 4.56 13.25
C ARG A 149 -1.07 4.89 14.73
N HIS A 150 -1.06 6.17 15.07
CA HIS A 150 -1.16 6.63 16.46
C HIS A 150 -2.17 7.77 16.61
N ASN A 151 -2.65 7.97 17.83
CA ASN A 151 -3.54 9.06 18.24
C ASN A 151 -2.93 9.95 19.34
N THR A 152 -1.62 9.86 19.56
CA THR A 152 -0.84 10.82 20.35
C THR A 152 0.48 11.11 19.66
N SER A 153 0.98 12.34 19.77
CA SER A 153 2.34 12.69 19.31
C SER A 153 3.39 12.58 20.41
N LYS A 154 2.99 12.53 21.68
CA LYS A 154 3.93 12.58 22.81
C LYS A 154 4.55 11.22 23.06
N GLY A 155 5.88 11.15 23.00
CA GLY A 155 6.64 9.96 23.37
C GLY A 155 6.63 8.81 22.34
N ILE A 156 5.88 8.93 21.23
CA ILE A 156 5.86 7.90 20.19
C ILE A 156 7.25 7.67 19.62
N ILE A 157 7.96 8.73 19.19
CA ILE A 157 9.30 8.59 18.60
C ILE A 157 10.25 7.86 19.54
N SER A 158 10.39 8.33 20.78
CA SER A 158 11.26 7.70 21.78
C SER A 158 10.82 6.28 22.15
N GLY A 159 9.51 6.04 22.23
CA GLY A 159 8.95 4.73 22.53
C GLY A 159 9.26 3.71 21.45
N MET A 160 9.03 4.10 20.18
CA MET A 160 9.33 3.26 19.02
C MET A 160 10.82 2.97 18.93
N THR A 161 11.69 3.97 19.04
CA THR A 161 13.15 3.73 18.97
C THR A 161 13.64 2.78 20.07
N ASN A 162 13.08 2.87 21.28
CA ASN A 162 13.44 1.95 22.37
C ASN A 162 12.98 0.52 22.09
N ILE A 163 11.77 0.34 21.55
CA ILE A 163 11.27 -0.99 21.18
C ILE A 163 12.11 -1.60 20.06
N LEU A 164 12.40 -0.83 19.00
CA LEU A 164 13.22 -1.30 17.88
C LEU A 164 14.61 -1.72 18.35
N MET A 165 15.24 -0.94 19.24
CA MET A 165 16.52 -1.27 19.84
C MET A 165 16.45 -2.54 20.69
N ALA A 166 15.43 -2.67 21.55
CA ALA A 166 15.25 -3.86 22.39
C ALA A 166 15.00 -5.13 21.57
N CYS A 167 14.37 -4.99 20.41
CA CYS A 167 14.14 -6.08 19.46
C CYS A 167 15.31 -6.29 18.47
N ASN A 168 16.40 -5.52 18.59
CA ASN A 168 17.56 -5.56 17.72
C ASN A 168 17.21 -5.45 16.22
N LEU A 169 16.34 -4.48 15.88
CA LEU A 169 15.97 -4.15 14.50
C LEU A 169 16.82 -2.98 14.00
N ASP A 170 17.52 -3.17 12.87
CA ASP A 170 18.29 -2.12 12.23
C ASP A 170 17.41 -1.26 11.31
N VAL A 171 17.34 0.04 11.59
CA VAL A 171 16.44 1.00 10.93
C VAL A 171 17.15 1.62 9.74
N LEU A 172 16.62 1.36 8.54
CA LEU A 172 17.09 1.96 7.29
C LEU A 172 16.52 3.35 7.09
N TYR A 173 15.23 3.52 7.37
CA TYR A 173 14.51 4.76 7.20
C TYR A 173 13.37 4.86 8.21
N MET A 174 13.17 6.05 8.77
CA MET A 174 12.04 6.33 9.65
C MET A 174 11.50 7.72 9.34
N SER A 175 10.18 7.83 9.23
CA SER A 175 9.49 9.11 9.05
C SER A 175 8.22 9.20 9.88
N PHE A 176 7.89 10.41 10.30
CA PHE A 176 6.75 10.70 11.16
C PHE A 176 5.87 11.76 10.50
N HIS A 177 4.61 11.41 10.25
CA HIS A 177 3.67 12.21 9.50
C HIS A 177 2.44 12.47 10.34
N LYS A 178 2.07 13.75 10.49
CA LYS A 178 0.84 14.14 11.19
C LYS A 178 -0.31 14.24 10.21
N LYS A 179 -1.51 13.94 10.69
CA LYS A 179 -2.74 14.21 9.93
C LYS A 179 -3.04 15.71 9.93
N LYS A 180 -3.40 16.26 8.76
CA LYS A 180 -3.77 17.67 8.64
C LYS A 180 -4.91 17.98 9.61
N ASN A 181 -4.76 19.06 10.38
CA ASN A 181 -5.73 19.56 11.37
C ASN A 181 -5.97 18.66 12.60
N ARG A 182 -5.16 17.62 12.83
CA ARG A 182 -5.18 16.80 14.06
C ARG A 182 -3.75 16.46 14.49
N ASP A 183 -3.19 17.25 15.40
CA ASP A 183 -1.77 17.16 15.78
C ASP A 183 -1.40 15.91 16.58
N ASP A 184 -2.38 15.21 17.12
CA ASP A 184 -2.26 13.98 17.90
C ASP A 184 -2.36 12.71 17.04
N GLU A 185 -3.09 12.77 15.92
CA GLU A 185 -3.18 11.68 14.95
C GLU A 185 -2.06 11.70 13.90
N GLY A 186 -1.51 10.53 13.61
CA GLY A 186 -0.48 10.42 12.59
C GLY A 186 -0.09 8.99 12.25
N VAL A 187 0.91 8.90 11.38
CA VAL A 187 1.52 7.67 10.92
C VAL A 187 3.03 7.78 11.03
N MET A 188 3.64 6.79 11.65
CA MET A 188 5.08 6.56 11.55
C MET A 188 5.34 5.43 10.56
N VAL A 189 6.27 5.65 9.64
CA VAL A 189 6.75 4.63 8.69
C VAL A 189 8.18 4.29 9.10
N ILE A 190 8.47 3.00 9.24
CA ILE A 190 9.76 2.47 9.70
C ILE A 190 10.17 1.35 8.75
N GLU A 191 11.17 1.60 7.91
CA GLU A 191 11.79 0.58 7.07
C GLU A 191 13.00 0.00 7.80
N VAL A 192 13.10 -1.32 7.83
CA VAL A 192 14.19 -2.06 8.50
C VAL A 192 14.87 -3.02 7.53
N SER A 193 16.12 -3.38 7.80
CA SER A 193 16.85 -4.36 6.98
C SER A 193 16.53 -5.81 7.37
N ASP A 194 16.03 -6.02 8.59
CA ASP A 194 15.79 -7.33 9.18
C ASP A 194 14.35 -7.84 9.00
N VAL A 195 14.16 -9.15 9.19
CA VAL A 195 12.83 -9.74 9.35
C VAL A 195 12.23 -9.29 10.69
N VAL A 196 11.04 -8.71 10.66
CA VAL A 196 10.34 -8.24 11.86
C VAL A 196 9.65 -9.41 12.55
N SER A 197 10.00 -9.67 13.81
CA SER A 197 9.40 -10.74 14.60
C SER A 197 7.99 -10.38 15.10
N ASP A 198 7.16 -11.39 15.36
CA ASP A 198 5.85 -11.18 15.99
C ASP A 198 5.97 -10.54 17.38
N GLU A 199 7.08 -10.78 18.08
CA GLU A 199 7.35 -10.15 19.36
C GLU A 199 7.55 -8.63 19.22
N ALA A 200 8.32 -8.21 18.22
CA ALA A 200 8.49 -6.79 17.92
C ALA A 200 7.15 -6.14 17.55
N LEU A 201 6.37 -6.76 16.67
CA LEU A 201 5.04 -6.27 16.31
C LEU A 201 4.10 -6.18 17.51
N ARG A 202 4.12 -7.16 18.41
CA ARG A 202 3.34 -7.13 19.66
C ARG A 202 3.77 -5.98 20.55
N ALA A 203 5.08 -5.81 20.78
CA ALA A 203 5.61 -4.73 21.61
C ALA A 203 5.15 -3.36 21.11
N ILE A 204 5.26 -3.12 19.79
CA ILE A 204 4.78 -1.89 19.14
C ILE A 204 3.27 -1.72 19.33
N ARG A 205 2.47 -2.76 19.03
CA ARG A 205 0.99 -2.72 19.17
C ARG A 205 0.53 -2.39 20.58
N THR A 206 1.26 -2.84 21.60
CA THR A 206 0.90 -2.60 23.01
C THR A 206 1.37 -1.24 23.54
N PHE A 207 2.15 -0.48 22.77
CA PHE A 207 2.64 0.81 23.21
C PHE A 207 1.47 1.82 23.33
N PRO A 208 1.40 2.62 24.41
CA PRO A 208 0.30 3.57 24.61
C PRO A 208 0.15 4.56 23.46
N GLY A 209 -1.09 4.68 22.96
CA GLY A 209 -1.45 5.60 21.88
C GLY A 209 -1.23 5.06 20.46
N ILE A 210 -0.83 3.79 20.34
CA ILE A 210 -0.85 3.07 19.06
C ILE A 210 -2.28 2.59 18.78
N VAL A 211 -2.75 2.88 17.57
CA VAL A 211 -4.08 2.51 17.11
C VAL A 211 -4.02 1.26 16.24
N ASP A 212 -3.07 1.22 15.28
CA ASP A 212 -2.84 0.05 14.44
C ASP A 212 -1.36 -0.10 14.09
N VAL A 213 -0.97 -1.33 13.75
CA VAL A 213 0.36 -1.65 13.23
C VAL A 213 0.23 -2.60 12.05
N TYR A 214 0.76 -2.17 10.91
CA TYR A 214 0.83 -2.95 9.67
C TYR A 214 2.29 -3.32 9.40
N LEU A 215 2.51 -4.56 8.94
CA LEU A 215 3.80 -5.00 8.41
C LEU A 215 3.65 -5.26 6.91
N ILE A 216 4.46 -4.55 6.12
CA ILE A 216 4.48 -4.59 4.67
C ILE A 216 5.71 -5.31 4.17
#